data_AF-A0A7S2HRN0-F1
#
_entry.id   AF-A0A7S2HRN0-F1
#
_cell.length_a   1.000
_cell.length_b   1.000
_cell.length_c   1.000
_cell.angle_alpha   90.00
_cell.angle_beta   90.00
_cell.angle_gamma   90.00
#
_symmetry.space_group_name_H-M   'P 1'
#
loop_
_entity.id
_entity.type
_entity.pdbx_description
1 polymer ?
#
loop_
_entity_poly.entity_id
_entity_poly.type
_entity_poly.pdbx_seq_one_letter_code
_entity_poly.pdbx_strand_id
1 'polypeptide(L)'
;FVRHAFGNFRDVLREVTYSPVMGAYLSALQNKAFEASKALPNENYAREIMQLFSIGLWMLHPNGTRMKSAGMDIPTYSNENIMGFSRVFTGFDTQKSRPNLETPNGDTVNYIDPMKMTGAWHDLYPKPDLYGGHLGDGYPLCSDAPAQAFLAKGAKYVFHPKGLEPDALSAVEGSELFAALCSSIAPPCNFTATVVLRDTVTCQGEECGQQLPTYVKVADATYKFVAAPCVHLYFNTSKVELDPDGTVRGKIGGSSKVKVQWLRGHPSGC
;
A
#
# COMPACT_ATOMS: atom_id res chain seq x y z
N PHE A 1 -21.00 1.18 -16.73
CA PHE A 1 -19.61 0.66 -16.76
C PHE A 1 -19.49 -0.38 -17.86
N VAL A 2 -18.55 -0.21 -18.80
CA VAL A 2 -18.20 -1.25 -19.80
C VAL A 2 -16.84 -1.89 -19.48
N ARG A 3 -16.02 -1.23 -18.65
CA ARG A 3 -14.74 -1.72 -18.12
C ARG A 3 -14.95 -2.37 -16.74
N HIS A 4 -14.04 -3.27 -16.35
CA HIS A 4 -14.03 -3.99 -15.07
C HIS A 4 -15.21 -4.93 -14.77
N ALA A 5 -16.01 -5.32 -15.77
CA ALA A 5 -17.14 -6.25 -15.58
C ALA A 5 -16.77 -7.59 -14.91
N PHE A 6 -15.56 -8.10 -15.21
CA PHE A 6 -14.98 -9.30 -14.57
C PHE A 6 -13.74 -8.95 -13.73
N GLY A 7 -13.57 -7.68 -13.38
CA GLY A 7 -12.44 -7.19 -12.59
C GLY A 7 -12.64 -7.43 -11.09
N ASN A 8 -11.73 -6.87 -10.29
CA ASN A 8 -11.87 -6.87 -8.84
C ASN A 8 -12.46 -5.53 -8.35
N PHE A 9 -13.05 -5.55 -7.15
CA PHE A 9 -13.66 -4.37 -6.53
C PHE A 9 -12.68 -3.20 -6.35
N ARG A 10 -11.39 -3.49 -6.09
CA ARG A 10 -10.36 -2.46 -5.91
C ARG A 10 -10.17 -1.63 -7.17
N ASP A 11 -10.20 -2.24 -8.35
CA ASP A 11 -10.04 -1.52 -9.62
C ASP A 11 -11.26 -0.64 -9.92
N VAL A 12 -12.47 -1.16 -9.66
CA VAL A 12 -13.72 -0.38 -9.78
C VAL A 12 -13.70 0.82 -8.82
N LEU A 13 -13.40 0.58 -7.55
CA LEU A 13 -13.35 1.64 -6.53
C LEU A 13 -12.29 2.70 -6.88
N ARG A 14 -11.15 2.29 -7.42
CA ARG A 14 -10.12 3.22 -7.89
C ARG A 14 -10.65 4.10 -9.02
N GLU A 15 -11.24 3.52 -10.07
CA GLU A 15 -11.76 4.31 -11.20
C GLU A 15 -12.84 5.30 -10.75
N VAL A 16 -13.76 4.87 -9.88
CA VAL A 16 -14.82 5.71 -9.30
C VAL A 16 -14.23 6.84 -8.43
N THR A 17 -13.24 6.53 -7.58
CA THR A 17 -12.60 7.53 -6.70
C THR A 17 -11.90 8.62 -7.49
N TYR A 18 -11.31 8.28 -8.62
CA TYR A 18 -10.65 9.25 -9.48
C TYR A 18 -11.62 9.93 -10.47
N SER A 19 -12.91 9.60 -10.48
CA SER A 19 -13.87 10.28 -11.35
C SER A 19 -14.22 11.66 -10.80
N PRO A 20 -14.03 12.76 -11.56
CA PRO A 20 -14.40 14.11 -11.10
C PRO A 20 -15.91 14.27 -10.90
N VAL A 21 -16.75 13.56 -11.65
CA VAL A 21 -18.21 13.56 -11.46
C VAL A 21 -18.57 12.93 -10.11
N MET A 22 -17.98 11.78 -9.78
CA MET A 22 -18.21 11.14 -8.47
C MET A 22 -17.60 11.93 -7.33
N GLY A 23 -16.43 12.53 -7.56
CA GLY A 23 -15.79 13.43 -6.61
C GLY A 23 -16.69 14.61 -6.25
N ALA A 24 -17.32 15.24 -7.23
CA ALA A 24 -18.29 16.30 -6.99
C ALA A 24 -19.56 15.77 -6.30
N TYR A 25 -20.13 14.66 -6.80
CA TYR A 25 -21.37 14.08 -6.29
C TYR A 25 -21.30 13.69 -4.81
N LEU A 26 -20.18 13.13 -4.37
CA LEU A 26 -19.98 12.68 -2.99
C LEU A 26 -19.05 13.56 -2.17
N SER A 27 -18.75 14.78 -2.65
CA SER A 27 -17.96 15.79 -1.93
C SER A 27 -16.52 15.36 -1.60
N ALA A 28 -15.91 14.52 -2.43
CA ALA A 28 -14.48 14.22 -2.38
C ALA A 28 -13.63 15.20 -3.21
N LEU A 29 -14.25 15.87 -4.20
CA LEU A 29 -13.58 16.89 -5.01
C LEU A 29 -13.22 18.09 -4.12
N GLN A 30 -11.95 18.50 -4.16
CA GLN A 30 -11.37 19.55 -3.33
C GLN A 30 -11.55 19.33 -1.83
N ASN A 31 -11.76 18.09 -1.39
CA ASN A 31 -11.71 17.72 0.02
C ASN A 31 -10.28 17.86 0.53
N LYS A 32 -10.06 18.63 1.60
CA LYS A 32 -8.73 18.99 2.09
C LYS A 32 -8.46 18.38 3.45
N ALA A 33 -7.21 18.03 3.69
CA ALA A 33 -6.73 17.69 5.02
C ALA A 33 -6.94 18.85 6.00
N PHE A 34 -7.01 18.51 7.29
CA PHE A 34 -7.10 19.50 8.35
C PHE A 34 -5.93 20.48 8.31
N GLU A 35 -4.70 20.01 8.02
CA GLU A 35 -3.55 20.91 7.95
C GLU A 35 -3.66 21.95 6.83
N ALA A 36 -4.29 21.59 5.72
CA ALA A 36 -4.42 22.46 4.55
C ALA A 36 -5.60 23.45 4.66
N SER A 37 -6.68 23.09 5.35
CA SER A 37 -7.92 23.89 5.40
C SER A 37 -8.31 24.39 6.78
N LYS A 38 -7.71 23.83 7.84
CA LYS A 38 -8.10 23.99 9.26
C LYS A 38 -9.55 23.57 9.56
N ALA A 39 -10.15 22.81 8.66
CA ALA A 39 -11.45 22.16 8.81
C ALA A 39 -11.29 20.63 8.72
N LEU A 40 -12.18 19.89 9.37
CA LEU A 40 -12.17 18.44 9.25
C LEU A 40 -12.51 18.02 7.80
N PRO A 41 -11.84 17.00 7.25
CA PRO A 41 -12.16 16.49 5.92
C PRO A 41 -13.61 16.03 5.84
N ASN A 42 -14.26 16.29 4.71
CA ASN A 42 -15.61 15.84 4.44
C ASN A 42 -15.65 14.30 4.41
N GLU A 43 -16.56 13.72 5.19
CA GLU A 43 -16.63 12.29 5.39
C GLU A 43 -17.62 11.56 4.48
N ASN A 44 -18.41 12.29 3.71
CA ASN A 44 -19.51 11.74 2.91
C ASN A 44 -19.03 10.62 1.98
N TYR A 45 -17.98 10.82 1.20
CA TYR A 45 -17.45 9.78 0.32
C TYR A 45 -17.01 8.51 1.07
N ALA A 46 -16.32 8.67 2.21
CA ALA A 46 -15.91 7.53 3.04
C ALA A 46 -17.12 6.79 3.63
N ARG A 47 -18.12 7.55 4.11
CA ARG A 47 -19.37 7.02 4.64
C ARG A 47 -20.11 6.22 3.59
N GLU A 48 -20.31 6.76 2.40
CA GLU A 48 -21.06 6.08 1.33
C GLU A 48 -20.35 4.82 0.83
N ILE A 49 -19.01 4.84 0.73
CA ILE A 49 -18.23 3.63 0.40
C ILE A 49 -18.50 2.52 1.41
N MET A 50 -18.39 2.82 2.71
CA MET A 50 -18.58 1.80 3.74
C MET A 50 -20.04 1.36 3.84
N GLN A 51 -20.96 2.33 3.88
CA GLN A 51 -22.35 2.11 4.21
C GLN A 51 -23.16 1.53 3.05
N LEU A 52 -23.00 2.09 1.84
CA LEU A 52 -23.85 1.75 0.70
C LEU A 52 -23.16 0.84 -0.32
N PHE A 53 -21.84 0.96 -0.48
CA PHE A 53 -21.14 0.30 -1.58
C PHE A 53 -20.26 -0.89 -1.16
N SER A 54 -20.10 -1.17 0.13
CA SER A 54 -19.28 -2.29 0.59
C SER A 54 -19.85 -3.04 1.79
N ILE A 55 -19.46 -2.67 3.01
CA ILE A 55 -19.62 -3.49 4.22
C ILE A 55 -21.00 -3.34 4.88
N GLY A 56 -21.73 -2.26 4.60
CA GLY A 56 -23.03 -2.01 5.19
C GLY A 56 -22.94 -1.52 6.64
N LEU A 57 -24.09 -1.33 7.29
CA LEU A 57 -24.19 -0.82 8.66
C LEU A 57 -23.93 -1.87 9.74
N TRP A 58 -24.28 -3.14 9.48
CA TRP A 58 -24.36 -4.20 10.49
C TRP A 58 -23.52 -5.39 10.09
N MET A 59 -22.79 -5.97 11.04
CA MET A 59 -22.07 -7.21 10.81
C MET A 59 -23.05 -8.34 10.50
N LEU A 60 -22.70 -9.15 9.50
CA LEU A 60 -23.53 -10.27 9.04
C LEU A 60 -22.77 -11.58 9.24
N HIS A 61 -23.51 -12.63 9.60
CA HIS A 61 -23.03 -14.00 9.48
C HIS A 61 -22.85 -14.36 7.99
N PRO A 62 -22.12 -15.44 7.67
CA PRO A 62 -21.98 -15.92 6.29
C PRO A 62 -23.31 -16.26 5.59
N ASN A 63 -24.38 -16.51 6.36
CA ASN A 63 -25.73 -16.75 5.85
C ASN A 63 -26.55 -15.46 5.60
N GLY A 64 -25.96 -14.28 5.81
CA GLY A 64 -26.60 -12.97 5.62
C GLY A 64 -27.45 -12.46 6.79
N THR A 65 -27.60 -13.23 7.87
CA THR A 65 -28.31 -12.76 9.07
C THR A 65 -27.44 -11.83 9.92
N ARG A 66 -28.05 -10.82 10.55
CA ARG A 66 -27.32 -9.87 11.39
C ARG A 66 -26.73 -10.54 12.63
N MET A 67 -25.48 -10.23 12.91
CA MET A 67 -24.82 -10.61 14.16
C MET A 67 -25.34 -9.73 15.29
N LYS A 68 -25.54 -10.34 16.45
CA LYS A 68 -26.01 -9.65 17.65
C LYS A 68 -25.06 -9.88 18.81
N SER A 69 -24.85 -8.83 19.59
CA SER A 69 -24.17 -8.88 20.89
C SER A 69 -25.12 -8.30 21.94
N ALA A 70 -25.36 -9.04 23.02
CA ALA A 70 -26.33 -8.66 24.06
C ALA A 70 -27.73 -8.28 23.53
N GLY A 71 -28.17 -8.94 22.46
CA GLY A 71 -29.47 -8.68 21.83
C GLY A 71 -29.53 -7.50 20.86
N MET A 72 -28.46 -6.70 20.73
CA MET A 72 -28.35 -5.58 19.80
C MET A 72 -27.53 -5.96 18.57
N ASP A 73 -27.89 -5.42 17.40
CA ASP A 73 -27.12 -5.60 16.17
C ASP A 73 -25.72 -4.97 16.32
N ILE A 74 -24.68 -5.65 15.85
CA ILE A 74 -23.30 -5.17 15.99
C ILE A 74 -22.96 -4.28 14.77
N PRO A 75 -22.58 -3.00 14.95
CA PRO A 75 -22.23 -2.13 13.85
C PRO A 75 -20.90 -2.55 13.21
N THR A 76 -20.79 -2.45 11.88
CA THR A 76 -19.56 -2.77 11.13
C THR A 76 -18.44 -1.77 11.37
N TYR A 77 -18.78 -0.53 11.69
CA TYR A 77 -17.84 0.57 11.91
C TYR A 77 -18.42 1.58 12.91
N SER A 78 -17.55 2.42 13.45
CA SER A 78 -17.91 3.58 14.25
C SER A 78 -17.79 4.88 13.45
N ASN A 79 -18.29 5.99 14.00
CA ASN A 79 -18.07 7.30 13.41
C ASN A 79 -16.56 7.68 13.37
N GLU A 80 -15.76 7.17 14.32
CA GLU A 80 -14.31 7.36 14.31
C GLU A 80 -13.68 6.72 13.07
N ASN A 81 -14.14 5.54 12.66
CA ASN A 81 -13.66 4.91 11.43
C ASN A 81 -14.02 5.74 10.19
N ILE A 82 -15.24 6.29 10.12
CA ILE A 82 -15.66 7.18 9.02
C ILE A 82 -14.73 8.40 8.94
N MET A 83 -14.46 9.06 10.06
CA MET A 83 -13.57 10.21 10.13
C MET A 83 -12.11 9.85 9.84
N GLY A 84 -11.67 8.65 10.24
CA GLY A 84 -10.36 8.12 9.90
C GLY A 84 -10.20 7.89 8.39
N PHE A 85 -11.22 7.32 7.76
CA PHE A 85 -11.21 7.04 6.32
C PHE A 85 -11.46 8.26 5.45
N SER A 86 -12.15 9.30 5.94
CA SER A 86 -12.29 10.55 5.19
C SER A 86 -10.93 11.17 4.84
N ARG A 87 -9.93 10.99 5.72
CA ARG A 87 -8.55 11.39 5.51
C ARG A 87 -7.88 10.70 4.32
N VAL A 88 -8.33 9.50 3.91
CA VAL A 88 -7.84 8.80 2.71
C VAL A 88 -8.25 9.57 1.45
N PHE A 89 -9.41 10.20 1.46
CA PHE A 89 -10.03 10.82 0.29
C PHE A 89 -9.82 12.33 0.23
N THR A 90 -8.70 12.80 0.77
CA THR A 90 -8.28 14.22 0.72
C THR A 90 -7.32 14.47 -0.44
N GLY A 91 -7.28 15.70 -0.93
CA GLY A 91 -6.31 16.16 -1.91
C GLY A 91 -6.69 15.90 -3.37
N PHE A 92 -7.91 15.47 -3.67
CA PHE A 92 -8.36 15.32 -5.07
C PHE A 92 -8.80 16.66 -5.65
N ASP A 93 -8.37 16.96 -6.87
CA ASP A 93 -8.75 18.16 -7.61
C ASP A 93 -8.91 17.85 -9.10
N THR A 94 -9.63 18.68 -9.84
CA THR A 94 -9.78 18.48 -11.28
C THR A 94 -8.49 18.75 -12.03
N GLN A 95 -8.31 18.09 -13.17
CA GLN A 95 -7.23 18.42 -14.09
C GLN A 95 -7.52 19.72 -14.83
N LYS A 96 -6.47 20.28 -15.47
CA LYS A 96 -6.66 21.42 -16.37
C LYS A 96 -7.54 20.99 -17.56
N SER A 97 -8.36 21.91 -18.05
CA SER A 97 -9.11 21.66 -19.29
C SER A 97 -8.18 21.41 -20.47
N ARG A 98 -8.62 20.56 -21.40
CA ARG A 98 -7.92 20.28 -22.64
C ARG A 98 -8.46 21.18 -23.75
N PRO A 99 -7.61 21.68 -24.67
CA PRO A 99 -8.08 22.53 -25.77
C PRO A 99 -9.09 21.84 -26.70
N ASN A 100 -9.08 20.50 -26.74
CA ASN A 100 -9.98 19.67 -27.54
C ASN A 100 -11.22 19.19 -26.77
N LEU A 101 -11.49 19.78 -25.61
CA LEU A 101 -12.70 19.53 -24.83
C LEU A 101 -13.67 20.69 -25.06
N GLU A 102 -14.85 20.37 -25.56
CA GLU A 102 -15.93 21.36 -25.67
C GLU A 102 -16.30 21.86 -24.27
N THR A 103 -16.30 23.17 -24.08
CA THR A 103 -16.68 23.83 -22.83
C THR A 103 -17.95 24.66 -23.04
N PRO A 104 -19.13 24.02 -23.06
CA PRO A 104 -20.39 24.76 -23.14
C PRO A 104 -20.44 25.81 -22.03
N ASN A 105 -20.77 27.05 -22.38
CA ASN A 105 -20.91 28.18 -21.45
C ASN A 105 -19.62 28.66 -20.76
N GLY A 106 -18.43 28.27 -21.26
CA GLY A 106 -17.15 28.74 -20.72
C GLY A 106 -16.75 28.06 -19.40
N ASP A 107 -17.42 26.96 -19.01
CA ASP A 107 -16.98 26.13 -17.89
C ASP A 107 -15.66 25.43 -18.25
N THR A 108 -14.58 25.76 -17.56
CA THR A 108 -13.24 25.20 -17.79
C THR A 108 -12.93 24.01 -16.88
N VAL A 109 -13.91 23.49 -16.15
CA VAL A 109 -13.71 22.32 -15.30
C VAL A 109 -13.68 21.04 -16.14
N ASN A 110 -12.62 20.25 -15.94
CA ASN A 110 -12.44 18.98 -16.64
C ASN A 110 -13.13 17.83 -15.88
N TYR A 111 -14.34 17.46 -16.32
CA TYR A 111 -15.10 16.33 -15.78
C TYR A 111 -14.86 14.99 -16.50
N ILE A 112 -14.00 14.97 -17.52
CA ILE A 112 -13.73 13.76 -18.32
C ILE A 112 -12.51 13.04 -17.78
N ASP A 113 -11.40 13.77 -17.59
CA ASP A 113 -10.15 13.15 -17.18
C ASP A 113 -10.16 12.83 -15.67
N PRO A 114 -9.46 11.76 -15.24
CA PRO A 114 -9.35 11.42 -13.82
C PRO A 114 -8.85 12.60 -12.98
N MET A 115 -9.39 12.80 -11.77
CA MET A 115 -8.91 13.80 -10.82
C MET A 115 -7.42 13.61 -10.55
N LYS A 116 -6.69 14.71 -10.37
CA LYS A 116 -5.30 14.66 -9.91
C LYS A 116 -5.26 14.75 -8.39
N MET A 117 -4.21 14.21 -7.79
CA MET A 117 -3.95 14.40 -6.37
C MET A 117 -2.99 15.58 -6.16
N THR A 118 -3.37 16.51 -5.31
CA THR A 118 -2.57 17.64 -4.82
C THR A 118 -2.01 17.26 -3.45
N GLY A 119 -0.74 16.87 -3.39
CA GLY A 119 -0.10 16.40 -2.17
C GLY A 119 -0.19 17.38 -0.99
N ALA A 120 -0.12 18.70 -1.26
CA ALA A 120 -0.26 19.74 -0.23
C ALA A 120 -1.64 19.79 0.45
N TRP A 121 -2.67 19.19 -0.15
CA TRP A 121 -4.02 19.08 0.40
C TRP A 121 -4.33 17.70 0.95
N HIS A 122 -3.45 16.72 0.73
CA HIS A 122 -3.64 15.36 1.20
C HIS A 122 -3.19 15.24 2.66
N ASP A 123 -3.91 14.43 3.41
CA ASP A 123 -3.53 14.09 4.78
C ASP A 123 -2.40 13.07 4.74
N LEU A 124 -1.27 13.41 5.36
CA LEU A 124 -0.06 12.59 5.29
C LEU A 124 0.08 11.64 6.48
N TYR A 125 -0.73 11.81 7.52
CA TYR A 125 -0.64 11.07 8.79
C TYR A 125 -1.15 9.64 8.67
N PRO A 126 -0.71 8.72 9.56
CA PRO A 126 -1.18 7.34 9.56
C PRO A 126 -2.70 7.29 9.64
N LYS A 127 -3.30 6.40 8.84
CA LYS A 127 -4.75 6.30 8.70
C LYS A 127 -5.17 4.97 9.33
N PRO A 128 -6.09 4.97 10.30
CA PRO A 128 -6.50 3.74 10.96
C PRO A 128 -7.21 2.81 9.97
N ASP A 129 -7.14 1.51 10.21
CA ASP A 129 -7.98 0.51 9.55
C ASP A 129 -9.30 0.28 10.33
N LEU A 130 -10.10 -0.71 9.91
CA LEU A 130 -11.35 -1.08 10.58
C LEU A 130 -11.14 -1.87 11.89
N TYR A 131 -9.98 -2.49 12.07
CA TYR A 131 -9.70 -3.48 13.10
C TYR A 131 -8.74 -2.97 14.19
N GLY A 132 -8.40 -1.67 14.16
CA GLY A 132 -7.59 -1.00 15.18
C GLY A 132 -6.10 -0.88 14.84
N GLY A 133 -5.67 -1.30 13.65
CA GLY A 133 -4.35 -1.04 13.09
C GLY A 133 -4.32 0.21 12.20
N HIS A 134 -3.28 0.36 11.38
CA HIS A 134 -3.19 1.40 10.35
C HIS A 134 -2.99 0.82 8.96
N LEU A 135 -3.42 1.58 7.96
CA LEU A 135 -3.17 1.30 6.56
C LEU A 135 -1.66 1.25 6.29
N GLY A 136 -1.15 0.07 5.95
CA GLY A 136 0.27 -0.14 5.67
C GLY A 136 1.03 -0.95 6.73
N ASP A 137 0.44 -1.17 7.91
CA ASP A 137 1.06 -1.92 9.01
C ASP A 137 1.36 -3.40 8.68
N GLY A 138 0.80 -3.92 7.58
CA GLY A 138 1.03 -5.30 7.12
C GLY A 138 2.31 -5.52 6.28
N TYR A 139 3.07 -4.46 5.99
CA TYR A 139 4.33 -4.56 5.22
C TYR A 139 5.51 -4.05 6.04
N PRO A 140 6.68 -4.67 5.95
CA PRO A 140 7.88 -4.19 6.64
C PRO A 140 8.33 -2.85 6.07
N LEU A 141 9.10 -2.09 6.85
CA LEU A 141 9.74 -0.90 6.33
C LEU A 141 10.80 -1.29 5.30
N CYS A 142 10.93 -0.50 4.23
CA CYS A 142 11.99 -0.73 3.25
C CYS A 142 13.39 -0.55 3.86
N SER A 143 13.53 0.20 4.95
CA SER A 143 14.78 0.27 5.74
C SER A 143 15.10 -1.02 6.49
N ASP A 144 14.07 -1.81 6.80
CA ASP A 144 14.17 -3.04 7.58
C ASP A 144 14.22 -4.26 6.66
N ALA A 145 14.15 -4.05 5.34
CA ALA A 145 14.34 -5.09 4.36
C ALA A 145 15.76 -5.68 4.53
N PRO A 146 15.90 -7.01 4.63
CA PRO A 146 17.20 -7.62 4.85
C PRO A 146 18.15 -7.25 3.71
N ALA A 147 19.37 -6.87 4.07
CA ALA A 147 20.37 -6.38 3.11
C ALA A 147 20.69 -7.37 2.01
N GLN A 148 20.39 -8.67 2.16
CA GLN A 148 20.53 -9.72 1.13
C GLN A 148 19.19 -10.43 0.88
N ALA A 149 18.10 -9.66 0.80
CA ALA A 149 16.74 -10.20 0.62
C ALA A 149 16.59 -11.14 -0.61
N PHE A 150 17.45 -11.01 -1.62
CA PHE A 150 17.45 -11.89 -2.78
C PHE A 150 17.88 -13.33 -2.45
N LEU A 151 18.71 -13.53 -1.43
CA LEU A 151 19.10 -14.87 -0.98
C LEU A 151 18.12 -15.46 0.05
N ALA A 152 17.16 -14.67 0.54
CA ALA A 152 16.25 -15.11 1.59
C ALA A 152 15.20 -16.11 1.08
N LYS A 153 14.75 -16.98 1.99
CA LYS A 153 13.58 -17.84 1.75
C LYS A 153 12.40 -17.03 1.25
N GLY A 154 11.75 -17.50 0.18
CA GLY A 154 10.62 -16.82 -0.45
C GLY A 154 11.01 -15.75 -1.48
N ALA A 155 12.31 -15.48 -1.67
CA ALA A 155 12.77 -14.62 -2.76
C ALA A 155 12.27 -15.14 -4.11
N LYS A 156 11.66 -14.25 -4.89
CA LYS A 156 11.01 -14.58 -6.16
C LYS A 156 11.82 -14.07 -7.34
N TYR A 157 11.95 -14.92 -8.35
CA TYR A 157 12.67 -14.67 -9.58
C TYR A 157 11.77 -14.94 -10.78
N VAL A 158 11.78 -14.05 -11.76
CA VAL A 158 11.01 -14.20 -12.99
C VAL A 158 11.97 -14.23 -14.17
N PHE A 159 11.83 -15.23 -15.03
CA PHE A 159 12.69 -15.40 -16.20
C PHE A 159 12.61 -14.17 -17.11
N HIS A 160 13.76 -13.62 -17.47
CA HIS A 160 13.87 -12.42 -18.31
C HIS A 160 14.53 -12.77 -19.65
N PRO A 161 13.76 -12.82 -20.75
CA PRO A 161 14.25 -13.29 -22.04
C PRO A 161 15.12 -12.28 -22.82
N LYS A 162 15.28 -11.04 -22.34
CA LYS A 162 16.05 -10.00 -23.03
C LYS A 162 17.44 -9.83 -22.41
N GLY A 163 18.47 -10.10 -23.21
CA GLY A 163 19.81 -9.49 -23.12
C GLY A 163 20.62 -9.75 -21.84
N LEU A 164 21.95 -9.62 -21.99
CA LEU A 164 22.85 -9.45 -20.87
C LEU A 164 22.61 -8.06 -20.29
N GLU A 165 21.88 -7.98 -19.18
CA GLU A 165 21.82 -6.76 -18.39
C GLU A 165 23.24 -6.52 -17.83
N PRO A 166 23.90 -5.38 -18.16
CA PRO A 166 25.31 -5.17 -17.84
C PRO A 166 25.59 -5.16 -16.34
N ASP A 167 24.58 -4.83 -15.53
CA ASP A 167 24.66 -4.79 -14.07
C ASP A 167 24.05 -6.04 -13.40
N ALA A 168 23.83 -7.13 -14.15
CA ALA A 168 23.34 -8.37 -13.58
C ALA A 168 24.39 -9.03 -12.68
N LEU A 169 23.97 -9.42 -11.47
CA LEU A 169 24.79 -10.26 -10.59
C LEU A 169 24.98 -11.62 -11.25
N SER A 170 26.23 -12.04 -11.47
CA SER A 170 26.52 -13.39 -11.98
C SER A 170 26.49 -14.39 -10.83
N ALA A 171 25.52 -15.32 -10.84
CA ALA A 171 25.48 -16.40 -9.87
C ALA A 171 26.67 -17.34 -10.08
N VAL A 172 27.34 -17.70 -8.99
CA VAL A 172 28.55 -18.53 -9.06
C VAL A 172 28.16 -19.98 -9.36
N GLU A 173 28.79 -20.62 -10.35
CA GLU A 173 28.54 -22.03 -10.64
C GLU A 173 28.81 -22.89 -9.40
N GLY A 174 27.87 -23.79 -9.08
CA GLY A 174 27.89 -24.58 -7.85
C GLY A 174 27.33 -23.87 -6.61
N SER A 175 26.98 -22.57 -6.67
CA SER A 175 26.30 -21.89 -5.57
C SER A 175 24.87 -22.40 -5.39
N GLU A 176 24.32 -22.27 -4.19
CA GLU A 176 22.94 -22.63 -3.90
C GLU A 176 21.95 -21.77 -4.70
N LEU A 177 22.28 -20.50 -4.95
CA LEU A 177 21.50 -19.61 -5.80
C LEU A 177 21.52 -20.08 -7.27
N PHE A 178 22.70 -20.45 -7.79
CA PHE A 178 22.82 -21.01 -9.13
C PHE A 178 22.00 -22.29 -9.25
N ALA A 179 22.14 -23.22 -8.30
CA ALA A 179 21.41 -24.48 -8.28
C ALA A 179 19.89 -24.29 -8.26
N ALA A 180 19.39 -23.32 -7.49
CA ALA A 180 17.97 -23.00 -7.40
C ALA A 180 17.41 -22.44 -8.72
N LEU A 181 18.15 -21.58 -9.42
CA LEU A 181 17.71 -20.93 -10.66
C LEU A 181 17.93 -21.78 -11.92
N CYS A 182 18.98 -22.60 -11.92
CA CYS A 182 19.38 -23.50 -13.01
C CYS A 182 18.69 -24.88 -12.94
N SER A 183 18.12 -25.25 -11.78
CA SER A 183 17.68 -26.62 -11.46
C SER A 183 18.80 -27.67 -11.55
N SER A 184 20.06 -27.24 -11.49
CA SER A 184 21.28 -28.05 -11.57
C SER A 184 22.45 -27.25 -10.99
N ILE A 185 23.47 -27.92 -10.44
CA ILE A 185 24.67 -27.27 -9.89
C ILE A 185 25.65 -26.77 -10.97
N ALA A 186 25.47 -27.24 -12.21
CA ALA A 186 26.27 -26.85 -13.37
C ALA A 186 25.41 -26.93 -14.65
N PRO A 187 25.81 -26.26 -15.75
CA PRO A 187 25.14 -26.41 -17.04
C PRO A 187 25.14 -27.87 -17.53
N PRO A 188 24.13 -28.31 -18.31
CA PRO A 188 23.01 -27.54 -18.85
C PRO A 188 21.89 -27.29 -17.82
N CYS A 189 21.34 -26.07 -17.83
CA CYS A 189 20.24 -25.66 -16.95
C CYS A 189 18.87 -25.99 -17.51
N ASN A 190 17.92 -26.32 -16.63
CA ASN A 190 16.50 -26.42 -16.95
C ASN A 190 15.74 -25.24 -16.33
N PHE A 191 15.56 -24.18 -17.12
CA PHE A 191 14.99 -22.93 -16.65
C PHE A 191 13.47 -23.00 -16.49
N THR A 192 12.96 -22.32 -15.46
CA THR A 192 11.52 -22.19 -15.22
C THR A 192 11.12 -20.73 -15.28
N ALA A 193 9.88 -20.44 -15.71
CA ALA A 193 9.43 -19.05 -15.88
C ALA A 193 9.43 -18.26 -14.55
N THR A 194 9.26 -18.94 -13.42
CA THR A 194 9.27 -18.33 -12.09
C THR A 194 9.87 -19.30 -11.09
N VAL A 195 10.88 -18.83 -10.35
CA VAL A 195 11.51 -19.55 -9.26
C VAL A 195 11.22 -18.82 -7.96
N VAL A 196 10.90 -19.57 -6.90
CA VAL A 196 10.82 -19.05 -5.53
C VAL A 196 11.77 -19.88 -4.68
N LEU A 197 12.68 -19.23 -3.97
CA LEU A 197 13.62 -19.93 -3.09
C LEU A 197 12.85 -20.60 -1.95
N ARG A 198 13.06 -21.91 -1.79
CA ARG A 198 12.39 -22.69 -0.72
C ARG A 198 12.99 -22.41 0.65
N ASP A 199 14.28 -22.13 0.68
CA ASP A 199 15.08 -21.88 1.87
C ASP A 199 16.03 -20.71 1.61
N THR A 200 16.53 -20.10 2.69
CA THR A 200 17.54 -19.04 2.59
C THR A 200 18.84 -19.66 2.13
N VAL A 201 19.37 -19.16 1.02
CA VAL A 201 20.62 -19.66 0.42
C VAL A 201 21.82 -18.89 0.94
N THR A 202 22.95 -19.57 1.03
CA THR A 202 24.23 -18.98 1.40
C THR A 202 24.83 -18.21 0.22
N CYS A 203 25.40 -17.05 0.50
CA CYS A 203 26.06 -16.25 -0.54
C CYS A 203 27.41 -16.89 -0.91
N GLN A 204 27.77 -16.83 -2.19
CA GLN A 204 29.09 -17.24 -2.66
C GLN A 204 29.67 -16.22 -3.65
N GLY A 205 30.94 -15.84 -3.46
CA GLY A 205 31.66 -14.95 -4.36
C GLY A 205 31.03 -13.55 -4.47
N GLU A 206 30.75 -13.11 -5.70
CA GLU A 206 30.17 -11.78 -5.98
C GLU A 206 28.77 -11.60 -5.37
N GLU A 207 28.06 -12.70 -5.09
CA GLU A 207 26.75 -12.69 -4.44
C GLU A 207 26.83 -12.07 -3.03
N CYS A 208 27.94 -12.25 -2.32
CA CYS A 208 28.11 -11.72 -0.96
C CYS A 208 28.30 -10.20 -0.92
N GLY A 209 28.83 -9.61 -2.02
CA GLY A 209 29.08 -8.17 -2.12
C GLY A 209 27.86 -7.36 -2.54
N GLN A 210 26.80 -8.02 -3.02
CA GLN A 210 25.59 -7.36 -3.46
C GLN A 210 24.53 -7.31 -2.37
N GLN A 211 23.83 -6.18 -2.31
CA GLN A 211 22.70 -6.01 -1.39
C GLN A 211 21.37 -6.38 -2.07
N LEU A 212 21.06 -5.72 -3.17
CA LEU A 212 19.78 -5.87 -3.88
C LEU A 212 20.00 -5.86 -5.40
N PRO A 213 20.39 -6.99 -5.99
CA PRO A 213 20.53 -7.10 -7.44
C PRO A 213 19.14 -7.02 -8.09
N THR A 214 19.02 -6.24 -9.18
CA THR A 214 17.77 -6.22 -9.97
C THR A 214 17.67 -7.46 -10.87
N TYR A 215 18.81 -7.88 -11.41
CA TYR A 215 18.93 -9.02 -12.31
C TYR A 215 20.02 -9.97 -11.82
N VAL A 216 19.79 -11.27 -11.99
CA VAL A 216 20.74 -12.34 -11.71
C VAL A 216 20.95 -13.16 -12.97
N LYS A 217 22.19 -13.25 -13.42
CA LYS A 217 22.61 -14.07 -14.57
C LYS A 217 22.98 -15.47 -14.09
N VAL A 218 22.47 -16.48 -14.79
CA VAL A 218 22.70 -17.91 -14.52
C VAL A 218 22.93 -18.61 -15.85
N ALA A 219 24.18 -19.03 -16.10
CA ALA A 219 24.62 -19.52 -17.41
C ALA A 219 24.22 -18.55 -18.55
N ASP A 220 23.38 -19.01 -19.48
CA ASP A 220 22.91 -18.23 -20.63
C ASP A 220 21.58 -17.50 -20.40
N ALA A 221 21.04 -17.53 -19.18
CA ALA A 221 19.76 -16.90 -18.83
C ALA A 221 19.90 -15.79 -17.79
N THR A 222 18.93 -14.90 -17.79
CA THR A 222 18.80 -13.82 -16.80
C THR A 222 17.46 -13.96 -16.08
N TYR A 223 17.47 -13.82 -14.76
CA TYR A 223 16.27 -13.72 -13.94
C TYR A 223 16.17 -12.31 -13.35
N LYS A 224 14.96 -11.76 -13.34
CA LYS A 224 14.65 -10.54 -12.59
C LYS A 224 14.27 -10.91 -11.16
N PHE A 225 14.97 -10.35 -10.18
CA PHE A 225 14.59 -10.46 -8.79
C PHE A 225 13.36 -9.58 -8.51
N VAL A 226 12.35 -10.14 -7.87
CA VAL A 226 11.14 -9.45 -7.44
C VAL A 226 11.22 -9.26 -5.94
N ALA A 227 11.66 -8.08 -5.53
CA ALA A 227 11.74 -7.70 -4.12
C ALA A 227 10.36 -7.83 -3.43
N ALA A 228 10.38 -8.26 -2.17
CA ALA A 228 9.17 -8.27 -1.35
C ALA A 228 8.61 -6.85 -1.23
N PRO A 229 7.28 -6.67 -1.27
CA PRO A 229 6.68 -5.37 -1.05
C PRO A 229 7.03 -4.85 0.36
N CYS A 230 7.53 -3.62 0.43
CA CYS A 230 7.85 -2.90 1.65
C CYS A 230 7.23 -1.50 1.59
N VAL A 231 7.14 -0.84 2.74
CA VAL A 231 6.63 0.53 2.84
C VAL A 231 7.72 1.46 3.39
N HIS A 232 7.70 2.73 3.00
CA HIS A 232 8.51 3.73 3.68
C HIS A 232 7.64 4.43 4.73
N LEU A 233 8.18 4.65 5.93
CA LEU A 233 7.53 5.60 6.84
C LEU A 233 7.57 6.96 6.17
N TYR A 234 6.39 7.54 5.96
CA TYR A 234 6.30 8.91 5.49
C TYR A 234 6.84 9.92 6.55
N PHE A 235 6.91 9.48 7.81
CA PHE A 235 7.44 10.25 8.94
C PHE A 235 8.86 9.79 9.29
N ASN A 236 9.84 10.68 9.10
CA ASN A 236 11.24 10.42 9.44
C ASN A 236 11.55 10.58 10.96
N THR A 237 10.56 10.92 11.81
CA THR A 237 10.82 11.39 13.18
C THR A 237 10.02 10.72 14.31
N SER A 238 9.20 9.70 14.04
CA SER A 238 8.57 8.92 15.11
C SER A 238 9.21 7.53 15.16
N LYS A 239 10.13 7.33 16.12
CA LYS A 239 10.67 6.00 16.41
C LYS A 239 9.54 5.14 16.96
N VAL A 240 9.17 4.10 16.21
CA VAL A 240 8.32 3.01 16.68
C VAL A 240 9.26 1.89 17.11
N GLU A 241 9.15 1.42 18.35
CA GLU A 241 9.90 0.27 18.84
C GLU A 241 9.05 -1.00 18.67
N LEU A 242 9.67 -2.06 18.16
CA LEU A 242 9.05 -3.38 17.94
C LEU A 242 9.55 -4.38 19.00
N ASP A 243 8.68 -5.30 19.41
CA ASP A 243 9.08 -6.47 20.20
C ASP A 243 9.81 -7.51 19.32
N PRO A 244 10.57 -8.46 19.90
CA PRO A 244 11.31 -9.48 19.15
C PRO A 244 10.45 -10.40 18.27
N ASP A 245 9.13 -10.40 18.48
CA ASP A 245 8.14 -11.12 17.70
C ASP A 245 7.54 -10.28 16.55
N GLY A 246 8.02 -9.05 16.36
CA GLY A 246 7.59 -8.13 15.30
C GLY A 246 6.32 -7.34 15.62
N THR A 247 5.78 -7.45 16.84
CA THR A 247 4.63 -6.65 17.26
C THR A 247 5.05 -5.23 17.64
N VAL A 248 4.21 -4.23 17.33
CA VAL A 248 4.46 -2.84 17.73
C VAL A 248 4.33 -2.74 19.25
N ARG A 249 5.42 -2.40 19.92
CA ARG A 249 5.47 -2.35 21.39
C ARG A 249 4.60 -1.21 21.88
N GLY A 250 3.42 -1.54 22.42
CA GLY A 250 2.43 -0.56 22.87
C GLY A 250 2.84 0.29 24.10
N LYS A 251 3.99 0.01 24.72
CA LYS A 251 4.57 0.74 25.86
C LYS A 251 6.07 0.95 25.69
N ILE A 252 6.49 2.20 25.54
CA ILE A 252 7.91 2.58 25.64
C ILE A 252 8.17 3.04 27.09
N GLY A 253 9.07 2.36 27.81
CA GLY A 253 9.58 2.82 29.11
C GLY A 253 8.58 2.97 30.26
N GLY A 254 7.53 2.15 30.33
CA GLY A 254 6.62 2.10 31.50
C GLY A 254 5.46 3.11 31.53
N SER A 255 5.36 4.01 30.55
CA SER A 255 4.22 4.92 30.42
C SER A 255 3.20 4.38 29.41
N SER A 256 1.98 4.11 29.88
CA SER A 256 0.85 3.73 29.03
C SER A 256 0.32 4.99 28.34
N LYS A 257 0.17 4.97 27.00
CA LYS A 257 -0.51 5.97 26.14
C LYS A 257 -0.71 7.35 26.79
N VAL A 258 0.11 8.34 26.44
CA VAL A 258 -0.11 9.72 26.90
C VAL A 258 -1.47 10.18 26.38
N LYS A 259 -2.41 10.43 27.30
CA LYS A 259 -3.68 11.09 27.00
C LYS A 259 -3.36 12.55 26.68
N VAL A 260 -3.30 12.89 25.40
CA VAL A 260 -3.07 14.28 24.96
C VAL A 260 -4.40 15.03 25.01
N GLN A 261 -4.51 16.03 25.87
CA GLN A 261 -5.55 17.06 25.73
C GLN A 261 -4.97 18.25 24.96
N TRP A 262 -5.75 18.78 24.03
CA TRP A 262 -5.35 19.89 23.18
C TRP A 262 -5.84 21.21 23.78
N LEU A 263 -4.92 22.01 24.30
CA LEU A 263 -5.19 23.39 24.71
C LEU A 263 -4.47 24.34 23.75
N ARG A 264 -5.28 25.13 23.02
CA ARG A 264 -4.79 26.20 22.11
C ARG A 264 -3.70 25.73 21.12
N GLY A 265 -3.92 24.55 20.54
CA GLY A 265 -3.15 24.08 19.39
C GLY A 265 -1.71 23.69 19.66
N HIS A 266 -1.31 23.46 20.91
CA HIS A 266 -0.01 22.89 21.26
C HIS A 266 -0.19 21.64 22.12
N PRO A 267 0.60 20.58 21.90
CA PRO A 267 0.60 19.41 22.77
C PRO A 267 1.31 19.76 24.09
N SER A 268 0.57 19.85 25.19
CA SER A 268 1.13 20.03 26.53
C SER A 268 0.97 18.76 27.35
N GLY A 269 2.09 18.16 27.76
CA GLY A 269 2.14 17.16 28.84
C GLY A 269 2.41 17.85 30.19
N CYS A 270 2.15 17.16 31.31
CA CYS A 270 2.82 17.52 32.56
C CYS A 270 4.34 17.35 32.40
#